data_AF-A0A344U9D2-F1
#
_entry.id   AF-A0A344U9D2-F1
#
_cell.length_a   1.000
_cell.length_b   1.000
_cell.length_c   1.000
_cell.angle_alpha   90.00
_cell.angle_beta   90.00
_cell.angle_gamma   90.00
#
_symmetry.space_group_name_H-M   'P 1'
#
loop_
_entity.id
_entity.type
_entity.pdbx_description
1 polymer ?
#
loop_
_entity_poly.entity_id
_entity_poly.type
_entity_poly.pdbx_seq_one_letter_code
_entity_poly.pdbx_strand_id
1 'polypeptide(L)'
;MEDRLGRTIRLMPFASDPSDPDALDASAPCGLWLATGDTDYVFYDTAISRAHAEIIVGHEFGHMLGRHRGGAAVDAGSLGGLITDIDPATVQLVLGRTRYNEPEEFEAEMLGSLLQEHVSASRPQGSREADPIARTLLR
;
A
#
# COMPACT_ATOMS: atom_id res chain seq x y z
N MET A 1 1.85 9.13 -11.47
CA MET A 1 0.71 8.85 -10.57
C MET A 1 0.08 10.16 -10.12
N GLU A 2 0.80 11.04 -9.43
CA GLU A 2 0.30 12.36 -8.97
C GLU A 2 -0.33 13.20 -10.09
N ASP A 3 0.34 13.36 -11.24
CA ASP A 3 -0.21 14.08 -12.41
C ASP A 3 -1.56 13.51 -12.91
N ARG A 4 -1.73 12.19 -12.80
CA ARG A 4 -2.94 11.49 -13.24
C ARG A 4 -4.07 11.62 -12.23
N LEU A 5 -3.74 11.68 -10.94
CA LEU A 5 -4.72 11.79 -9.85
C LEU A 5 -5.04 13.24 -9.50
N GLY A 6 -4.18 14.19 -9.88
CA GLY A 6 -4.28 15.60 -9.51
C GLY A 6 -4.08 15.84 -8.00
N ARG A 7 -3.39 14.92 -7.33
CA ARG A 7 -3.23 14.87 -5.86
C ARG A 7 -1.79 14.51 -5.53
N THR A 8 -1.28 15.06 -4.42
CA THR A 8 0.05 14.71 -3.90
C THR A 8 0.00 13.31 -3.28
N ILE A 9 1.05 12.52 -3.47
CA ILE A 9 1.17 11.19 -2.86
C ILE A 9 2.35 11.18 -1.90
N ARG A 10 2.12 10.78 -0.65
CA ARG A 10 3.16 10.66 0.37
C ARG A 10 3.24 9.24 0.90
N LEU A 11 4.44 8.65 0.87
CA LEU A 11 4.72 7.39 1.53
C LEU A 11 5.08 7.65 2.99
N MET A 12 4.40 6.97 3.91
CA MET A 12 4.52 7.15 5.35
C MET A 12 5.08 5.86 5.98
N PRO A 13 6.41 5.76 6.16
CA PRO A 13 6.99 4.60 6.80
C PRO A 13 6.59 4.56 8.27
N PHE A 14 6.28 3.36 8.76
CA PHE A 14 6.22 3.08 10.20
C PHE A 14 6.96 1.77 10.48
N ALA A 15 7.18 1.46 11.76
CA ALA A 15 7.77 0.20 12.16
C ALA A 15 6.82 -0.47 13.15
N SER A 16 6.23 -1.60 12.76
CA SER A 16 5.46 -2.41 13.70
C SER A 16 6.40 -3.07 14.72
N ASP A 17 5.99 -3.10 15.99
CA ASP A 17 6.65 -3.92 17.00
C ASP A 17 5.97 -5.30 17.05
N PRO A 18 6.60 -6.38 16.60
CA PRO A 18 5.99 -7.72 16.62
C PRO A 18 5.76 -8.26 18.05
N SER A 19 6.32 -7.61 19.07
CA SER A 19 6.09 -7.94 20.48
C SER A 19 4.94 -7.15 21.12
N ASP A 20 4.44 -6.12 20.43
CA ASP A 20 3.27 -5.37 20.84
C ASP A 20 2.01 -6.19 20.47
N PRO A 21 1.20 -6.64 21.45
CA PRO A 21 -0.03 -7.37 21.16
C PRO A 21 -1.09 -6.53 20.44
N ASP A 22 -0.96 -5.20 20.47
CA ASP A 22 -1.77 -4.25 19.73
C ASP A 22 -1.15 -3.89 18.37
N ALA A 23 0.06 -4.38 18.06
CA ALA A 23 0.65 -4.19 16.75
C ALA A 23 -0.14 -4.91 15.67
N LEU A 24 -0.05 -4.32 14.48
CA LEU A 24 -0.73 -4.81 13.30
C LEU A 24 -0.28 -6.24 13.00
N ASP A 25 -1.19 -7.22 13.18
CA ASP A 25 -1.01 -8.62 12.74
C ASP A 25 -0.31 -8.71 11.38
N ALA A 26 0.91 -9.27 11.39
CA ALA A 26 1.79 -9.43 10.24
C ALA A 26 1.28 -10.43 9.19
N SER A 27 0.19 -11.16 9.49
CA SER A 27 -0.39 -12.17 8.58
C SER A 27 -1.42 -11.61 7.59
N ALA A 28 -1.87 -10.36 7.76
CA ALA A 28 -2.66 -9.64 6.77
C ALA A 28 -1.74 -8.68 5.97
N PRO A 29 -1.92 -8.49 4.66
CA PRO A 29 -1.22 -7.45 3.91
C PRO A 29 -1.81 -6.11 4.35
N CYS A 30 -1.15 -5.49 5.32
CA CYS A 30 -1.63 -4.26 5.97
C CYS A 30 -0.97 -3.07 5.28
N GLY A 31 -1.50 -2.64 4.15
CA GLY A 31 -1.34 -1.26 3.71
C GLY A 31 -2.43 -0.40 4.35
N LEU A 32 -2.16 0.90 4.44
CA LEU A 32 -3.18 1.89 4.79
C LEU A 32 -3.09 3.02 3.78
N TRP A 33 -4.17 3.25 3.04
CA TRP A 33 -4.34 4.45 2.26
C TRP A 33 -5.29 5.40 2.96
N LEU A 34 -4.77 6.58 3.28
CA LEU A 34 -5.54 7.69 3.82
C LEU A 34 -5.57 8.82 2.80
N ALA A 35 -6.77 9.29 2.45
CA ALA A 35 -6.95 10.39 1.50
C ALA A 35 -7.47 11.64 2.23
N THR A 36 -6.85 12.79 2.01
CA THR A 36 -7.37 14.11 2.41
C THR A 36 -7.97 14.84 1.20
N GLY A 37 -8.16 16.16 1.27
CA GLY A 37 -8.64 16.95 0.11
C GLY A 37 -7.67 16.97 -1.07
N ASP A 38 -6.37 16.99 -0.78
CA ASP A 38 -5.32 17.22 -1.77
C ASP A 38 -4.19 16.17 -1.75
N THR A 39 -4.13 15.35 -0.70
CA THR A 39 -3.00 14.45 -0.44
C THR A 39 -3.48 13.04 -0.15
N ASP A 40 -2.82 12.07 -0.77
CA ASP A 40 -2.95 10.64 -0.52
C ASP A 40 -1.73 10.15 0.26
N TYR A 41 -1.96 9.62 1.45
CA TYR A 41 -0.95 9.07 2.34
C TYR A 41 -1.02 7.54 2.27
N VAL A 42 0.11 6.90 1.97
CA VAL A 42 0.24 5.44 1.93
C VAL A 42 1.20 5.01 3.01
N PHE A 43 0.70 4.30 4.01
CA PHE A 43 1.52 3.77 5.08
C PHE A 43 2.01 2.38 4.74
N TYR A 44 3.27 2.12 5.07
CA TYR A 44 3.87 0.82 4.90
C TYR A 44 4.83 0.51 6.05
N ASP A 45 4.87 -0.76 6.42
CA ASP A 45 5.73 -1.23 7.49
C ASP A 45 7.17 -1.39 6.99
N THR A 46 8.11 -0.87 7.76
CA THR A 46 9.56 -0.99 7.53
C THR A 46 10.19 -2.15 8.29
N ALA A 47 9.44 -2.78 9.21
CA ALA A 47 9.87 -3.99 9.92
C ALA A 47 9.78 -5.26 9.05
N ILE A 48 9.08 -5.19 7.91
CA ILE A 48 8.97 -6.28 6.93
C ILE A 48 10.02 -6.17 5.82
N SER A 49 10.16 -7.23 5.01
CA SER A 49 11.08 -7.21 3.89
C SER A 49 10.71 -6.10 2.88
N ARG A 50 11.73 -5.49 2.26
CA ARG A 50 11.51 -4.48 1.23
C ARG A 50 10.61 -4.97 0.10
N ALA A 51 10.75 -6.23 -0.31
CA ALA A 51 9.91 -6.83 -1.35
C ALA A 51 8.44 -6.90 -0.92
N HIS A 52 8.14 -7.29 0.32
CA HIS A 52 6.78 -7.27 0.83
C HIS A 52 6.22 -5.85 0.95
N ALA A 53 7.02 -4.88 1.40
CA ALA A 53 6.60 -3.48 1.44
C ALA A 53 6.27 -2.94 0.03
N GLU A 54 7.07 -3.27 -0.99
CA GLU A 54 6.80 -2.89 -2.39
C GLU A 54 5.49 -3.51 -2.91
N ILE A 55 5.17 -4.75 -2.54
CA ILE A 55 3.89 -5.40 -2.88
C ILE A 55 2.71 -4.65 -2.22
N ILE A 56 2.80 -4.37 -0.92
CA ILE A 56 1.76 -3.65 -0.18
C ILE A 56 1.53 -2.27 -0.78
N VAL A 57 2.58 -1.48 -1.01
CA VAL A 57 2.44 -0.14 -1.61
C VAL A 57 1.88 -0.23 -3.04
N GLY A 58 2.28 -1.24 -3.81
CA GLY A 58 1.74 -1.49 -5.14
C GLY A 58 0.23 -1.76 -5.12
N HIS A 59 -0.23 -2.54 -4.15
CA HIS A 59 -1.64 -2.84 -3.93
C HIS A 59 -2.44 -1.56 -3.59
N GLU A 60 -1.96 -0.73 -2.67
CA GLU A 60 -2.60 0.56 -2.34
C GLU A 60 -2.68 1.51 -3.54
N PHE A 61 -1.64 1.54 -4.38
CA PHE A 61 -1.69 2.25 -5.66
C PHE A 61 -2.71 1.67 -6.64
N GLY A 62 -2.94 0.36 -6.59
CA GLY A 62 -4.03 -0.30 -7.30
C GLY A 62 -5.40 0.28 -6.92
N HIS A 63 -5.68 0.42 -5.62
CA HIS A 63 -6.91 1.07 -5.15
C HIS A 63 -7.04 2.52 -5.63
N MET A 64 -5.96 3.30 -5.63
CA MET A 64 -5.99 4.68 -6.15
C MET A 64 -6.32 4.73 -7.64
N LEU A 65 -5.70 3.85 -8.43
CA LEU A 65 -5.88 3.79 -9.88
C LEU A 65 -7.28 3.28 -10.26
N GLY A 66 -7.78 2.26 -9.55
CA GLY A 66 -9.14 1.74 -9.67
C GLY A 66 -10.22 2.65 -9.07
N ARG A 67 -9.81 3.70 -8.33
CA ARG A 67 -10.69 4.60 -7.58
C ARG A 67 -11.56 3.86 -6.55
N HIS A 68 -11.02 2.79 -5.98
CA HIS A 68 -11.69 2.00 -4.95
C HIS A 68 -11.68 2.80 -3.65
N ARG A 69 -12.83 3.33 -3.26
CA ARG A 69 -12.96 4.16 -2.06
C ARG A 69 -13.34 3.38 -0.81
N GLY A 70 -13.42 2.05 -0.87
CA GLY A 70 -13.81 1.22 0.28
C GLY A 70 -15.23 1.53 0.80
N GLY A 71 -15.90 0.53 1.36
CA GLY A 71 -17.30 0.67 1.79
C GLY A 71 -17.51 1.48 3.09
N ALA A 72 -16.46 1.77 3.86
CA ALA A 72 -16.60 2.42 5.16
C ALA A 72 -15.43 3.35 5.45
N ALA A 73 -15.75 4.61 5.79
CA ALA A 73 -14.81 5.48 6.47
C ALA A 73 -14.45 4.84 7.82
N VAL A 74 -13.25 4.30 7.94
CA VAL A 74 -12.73 3.90 9.25
C VAL A 74 -12.56 5.17 10.08
N ASP A 75 -13.03 5.15 11.33
CA ASP A 75 -12.86 6.28 12.24
C ASP A 75 -11.36 6.57 12.39
N ALA A 76 -10.92 7.76 12.00
CA ALA A 76 -9.52 8.17 12.10
C ALA A 76 -9.02 8.09 13.56
N GLY A 77 -9.92 8.20 14.55
CA GLY A 77 -9.61 7.99 15.98
C GLY A 77 -9.23 6.55 16.34
N SER A 78 -9.59 5.56 15.51
CA SER A 78 -9.26 4.14 15.71
C SER A 78 -7.91 3.72 15.12
N LEU A 79 -7.22 4.61 14.40
CA LEU A 79 -5.91 4.39 13.77
C LEU A 79 -4.74 4.64 14.74
N GLY A 80 -5.00 4.46 16.05
CA GLY A 80 -4.12 4.63 17.21
C GLY A 80 -2.66 5.01 16.91
N GLY A 81 -2.25 6.23 17.26
CA GLY A 81 -0.87 6.70 17.22
C GLY A 81 -0.16 6.73 15.85
N LEU A 82 -0.71 6.06 14.82
CA LEU A 82 -0.13 6.00 13.48
C LEU A 82 -0.30 7.33 12.73
N ILE A 83 -1.29 8.12 13.16
CA ILE A 83 -1.67 9.40 12.57
C ILE A 83 -1.46 10.51 13.61
N THR A 84 -0.21 10.78 13.98
CA THR A 84 0.12 11.94 14.82
C THR A 84 0.17 13.25 14.03
N ASP A 85 0.47 13.16 12.73
CA ASP A 85 0.84 14.32 11.91
C ASP A 85 -0.23 14.71 10.86
N ILE A 86 -1.38 14.02 10.85
CA ILE A 86 -2.51 14.35 9.97
C ILE A 86 -3.70 14.69 10.85
N ASP A 87 -4.31 15.86 10.62
CA ASP A 87 -5.53 16.25 11.31
C ASP A 87 -6.66 15.26 10.96
N PRO A 88 -7.21 14.51 11.93
CA PRO A 88 -8.29 13.56 11.69
C PRO A 88 -9.51 14.18 11.00
N ALA A 89 -9.77 15.47 11.19
CA ALA A 89 -10.87 16.19 10.54
C ALA A 89 -10.68 16.35 9.02
N THR A 90 -9.45 16.17 8.51
CA THR A 90 -9.13 16.30 7.08
C THR A 90 -9.21 14.97 6.32
N VAL A 91 -9.38 13.87 7.05
CA VAL A 91 -9.44 12.51 6.50
C VAL A 91 -10.77 12.30 5.78
N GLN A 92 -10.72 12.01 4.49
CA GLN A 92 -11.88 11.75 3.63
C GLN A 92 -12.06 10.25 3.32
N LEU A 93 -10.97 9.50 3.40
CA LEU A 93 -10.95 8.06 3.18
C LEU A 93 -9.90 7.43 4.07
N VAL A 94 -10.26 6.30 4.64
CA VAL A 94 -9.32 5.34 5.20
C VAL A 94 -9.68 4.00 4.58
N LEU A 95 -8.82 3.50 3.71
CA LEU A 95 -8.92 2.14 3.21
C LEU A 95 -7.86 1.32 3.94
N GLY A 96 -8.32 0.40 4.78
CA GLY A 96 -7.46 -0.47 5.56
C GLY A 96 -8.13 -1.82 5.79
N ARG A 97 -7.30 -2.87 5.87
CA ARG A 97 -7.63 -4.24 6.31
C ARG A 97 -9.01 -4.75 5.86
N THR A 98 -9.29 -4.65 4.57
CA THR A 98 -10.41 -5.34 3.94
C THR A 98 -10.14 -6.83 3.87
N ARG A 99 -11.19 -7.63 4.12
CA ARG A 99 -11.11 -9.08 3.92
C ARG A 99 -11.19 -9.33 2.42
N TYR A 100 -10.18 -10.02 1.88
CA TYR A 100 -10.14 -10.60 0.55
C TYR A 100 -11.45 -11.31 0.17
N ASN A 101 -12.38 -10.60 -0.49
CA ASN A 101 -13.44 -11.19 -1.31
C ASN A 101 -14.25 -10.19 -2.16
N GLU A 102 -13.76 -8.96 -2.34
CA GLU A 102 -14.44 -7.95 -3.16
C GLU A 102 -13.72 -7.80 -4.53
N PRO A 103 -14.44 -7.62 -5.66
CA PRO A 103 -13.85 -7.38 -6.97
C PRO A 103 -12.78 -6.27 -6.98
N GLU A 104 -12.96 -5.26 -6.12
CA GLU A 104 -12.06 -4.15 -5.89
C GLU A 104 -10.67 -4.61 -5.41
N GLU A 105 -10.60 -5.64 -4.56
CA GLU A 105 -9.34 -6.21 -4.06
C GLU A 105 -8.59 -6.96 -5.17
N PHE A 106 -9.32 -7.68 -6.03
CA PHE A 106 -8.73 -8.37 -7.17
C PHE A 106 -8.16 -7.38 -8.20
N GLU A 107 -8.93 -6.33 -8.50
CA GLU A 107 -8.47 -5.29 -9.42
C GLU A 107 -7.30 -4.51 -8.83
N ALA A 108 -7.30 -4.20 -7.53
CA ALA A 108 -6.17 -3.55 -6.86
C ALA A 108 -4.89 -4.40 -6.94
N GLU A 109 -4.98 -5.70 -6.65
CA GLU A 109 -3.86 -6.63 -6.74
C GLU A 109 -3.30 -6.75 -8.17
N MET A 110 -4.19 -6.84 -9.16
CA MET A 110 -3.83 -6.91 -10.58
C MET A 110 -3.10 -5.63 -11.02
N LEU A 111 -3.66 -4.45 -10.73
CA LEU A 111 -3.05 -3.17 -11.07
C LEU A 111 -1.70 -2.97 -10.35
N GLY A 112 -1.62 -3.34 -9.08
CA GLY A 112 -0.38 -3.29 -8.30
C GLY A 112 0.72 -4.17 -8.89
N SER A 113 0.38 -5.39 -9.31
CA SER A 113 1.30 -6.31 -9.98
C SER A 113 1.81 -5.75 -11.31
N LEU A 114 0.92 -5.22 -12.15
CA LEU A 114 1.28 -4.60 -13.44
C LEU A 114 2.18 -3.37 -13.25
N LEU A 115 1.93 -2.57 -12.23
CA LEU A 115 2.75 -1.41 -11.90
C LEU A 115 4.18 -1.84 -11.49
N GLN A 116 4.30 -2.86 -10.65
CA GLN A 116 5.60 -3.41 -10.25
C GLN A 116 6.37 -3.98 -11.44
N GLU A 117 5.71 -4.67 -12.37
CA GLU A 117 6.32 -5.17 -13.60
C GLU A 117 6.84 -4.01 -14.46
N HIS A 118 6.02 -2.97 -14.65
CA HIS A 118 6.38 -1.79 -15.44
C HIS A 118 7.62 -1.07 -14.87
N VAL A 119 7.66 -0.87 -13.56
CA VAL A 119 8.82 -0.26 -12.87
C VAL A 119 10.06 -1.16 -12.99
N SER A 120 9.88 -2.48 -12.84
CA SER A 120 10.98 -3.44 -12.93
C SER A 120 11.55 -3.58 -14.35
N ALA A 121 10.72 -3.45 -15.38
CA ALA A 121 11.12 -3.41 -16.79
C ALA A 121 11.88 -2.12 -17.13
N SER A 122 11.60 -1.03 -16.41
CA SER A 122 12.24 0.27 -16.60
C SER A 122 13.57 0.42 -15.83
N ARG A 123 13.92 -0.52 -14.94
CA ARG A 123 15.21 -0.55 -14.24
C ARG A 123 16.33 -1.04 -15.17
N PRO A 124 17.50 -0.38 -15.19
CA PRO A 124 18.65 -0.85 -15.97
C PRO A 124 19.06 -2.28 -15.56
N GLN A 125 19.47 -3.06 -16.56
CA GLN A 125 19.59 -4.53 -16.58
C GLN A 125 20.40 -5.19 -15.43
N GLY A 126 21.21 -4.44 -14.68
CA GLY A 126 22.10 -4.96 -13.64
C GLY A 126 21.42 -5.54 -12.39
N SER A 127 20.11 -5.35 -12.19
CA SER A 127 19.37 -5.84 -11.02
C SER A 127 18.49 -7.07 -11.30
N ARG A 128 18.31 -7.48 -12.56
CA ARG A 128 17.37 -8.54 -12.96
C ARG A 128 17.97 -9.94 -12.95
N GLU A 129 19.30 -10.02 -12.97
CA GLU A 129 20.07 -11.29 -13.04
C GLU A 129 20.35 -11.92 -11.67
N ALA A 130 20.11 -11.17 -10.58
CA ALA A 130 20.30 -11.62 -9.20
C ALA A 130 19.03 -12.19 -8.55
N ASP A 131 17.92 -12.31 -9.29
CA ASP A 131 16.65 -12.83 -8.77
C ASP A 131 16.55 -14.36 -8.99
N PRO A 132 16.68 -15.19 -7.93
CA PRO A 132 16.57 -16.64 -8.04
C PRO A 132 15.14 -17.12 -8.38
N ILE A 133 14.11 -16.29 -8.15
CA ILE A 133 12.72 -16.64 -8.42
C ILE A 133 12.45 -16.55 -9.93
N ALA A 134 12.92 -15.50 -10.60
CA ALA A 134 12.82 -15.36 -12.06
C ALA A 134 13.47 -16.53 -12.82
N ARG A 135 14.56 -17.09 -12.29
CA ARG A 135 15.21 -18.29 -12.86
C ARG A 135 14.39 -19.56 -12.75
N THR A 136 13.54 -19.67 -11.73
CA THR A 136 12.71 -20.85 -11.48
C THR A 136 11.45 -20.87 -12.36
N LEU A 137 10.88 -19.69 -12.63
CA LEU A 137 9.63 -19.55 -13.41
C LEU A 137 9.82 -19.63 -14.93
N LEU A 138 11.06 -19.49 -15.42
CA LEU A 138 11.40 -19.52 -16.85
C LEU A 138 11.98 -20.87 -17.32
N ARG A 139 11.83 -21.94 -16.52
CA ARG A 139 12.08 -23.33 -16.93
C ARG A 139 10.78 -24.08 -17.16
#